data_AF-A0A8S3HC53-F1
#
_entry.id   AF-A0A8S3HC53-F1
#
_cell.length_a   1.000
_cell.length_b   1.000
_cell.length_c   1.000
_cell.angle_alpha   90.00
_cell.angle_beta   90.00
_cell.angle_gamma   90.00
#
_symmetry.space_group_name_H-M   'P 1'
#
loop_
_entity.id
_entity.type
_entity.pdbx_description
1 polymer ?
#
loop_
_entity_poly.entity_id
_entity_poly.type
_entity_poly.pdbx_seq_one_letter_code
_entity_poly.pdbx_strand_id
1 'polypeptide(L)'
;TSTQEITIENPLDEQVTFQTVISNNNNFSINGDQDTVTVQPRSQAKINVIFNPSSIGNGNEQKQQSKISFLNDKIEQTQSAPQSTEKVT
;
A
#
# COMPACT_ATOMS: atom_id res chain seq x y z
N THR A 1 -7.26 14.33 13.66
CA THR A 1 -6.93 13.18 12.81
C THR A 1 -6.72 13.64 11.39
N SER A 2 -5.64 13.21 10.75
CA SER A 2 -5.38 13.47 9.33
C SER A 2 -5.46 12.15 8.57
N THR A 3 -5.97 12.17 7.33
CA THR A 3 -6.13 10.96 6.51
C THR A 3 -5.44 11.17 5.17
N GLN A 4 -4.64 10.20 4.76
CA GLN A 4 -4.01 10.14 3.44
C GLN A 4 -4.46 8.88 2.73
N GLU A 5 -4.95 9.01 1.49
CA GLU A 5 -5.31 7.87 0.65
C GLU A 5 -4.07 7.38 -0.11
N ILE A 6 -3.88 6.06 -0.12
CA ILE A 6 -2.91 5.32 -0.95
C ILE A 6 -3.71 4.40 -1.87
N THR A 7 -3.35 4.37 -3.15
CA THR A 7 -3.96 3.44 -4.12
C THR A 7 -2.98 2.31 -4.41
N ILE A 8 -3.45 1.07 -4.30
CA ILE A 8 -2.71 -0.12 -4.75
C ILE A 8 -3.44 -0.71 -5.94
N GLU A 9 -2.70 -0.90 -7.03
CA GLU A 9 -3.19 -1.50 -8.26
C GLU A 9 -2.76 -2.97 -8.33
N ASN A 10 -3.67 -3.83 -8.80
CA ASN A 10 -3.37 -5.20 -9.17
C ASN A 10 -3.46 -5.34 -10.70
N PRO A 11 -2.31 -5.37 -11.40
CA PRO A 11 -2.27 -5.53 -12.85
C PRO A 11 -2.47 -6.98 -13.30
N LEU A 12 -2.52 -7.95 -12.38
CA LEU A 12 -2.61 -9.37 -12.68
C LEU A 12 -4.05 -9.78 -13.01
N ASP A 13 -4.18 -10.94 -13.66
CA ASP A 13 -5.45 -11.61 -13.96
C ASP A 13 -5.96 -12.48 -12.80
N GLU A 14 -5.27 -12.45 -11.66
CA GLU A 14 -5.65 -13.16 -10.44
C GLU A 14 -5.69 -12.24 -9.22
N GLN A 15 -6.43 -12.66 -8.18
CA GLN A 15 -6.52 -11.93 -6.94
C GLN A 15 -5.17 -11.92 -6.21
N VAL A 16 -4.84 -10.76 -5.64
CA VAL A 16 -3.64 -10.55 -4.83
C VAL A 16 -4.02 -10.07 -3.45
N THR A 17 -3.40 -10.65 -2.43
CA THR A 17 -3.51 -10.21 -1.04
C THR A 17 -2.16 -9.72 -0.56
N PHE A 18 -2.15 -8.50 -0.01
CA PHE A 18 -0.98 -7.88 0.60
C PHE A 18 -1.12 -7.93 2.12
N GLN A 19 -0.07 -8.32 2.83
CA GLN A 19 0.04 -8.09 4.26
C GLN A 19 0.51 -6.65 4.50
N THR A 20 -0.17 -5.93 5.39
CA THR A 20 0.20 -4.57 5.78
C THR A 20 1.05 -4.61 7.04
N VAL A 21 2.13 -3.83 7.07
CA VAL A 21 3.00 -3.70 8.24
C VAL A 21 3.22 -2.22 8.53
N ILE A 22 2.88 -1.80 9.75
CA ILE A 22 3.00 -0.41 10.22
C ILE A 22 4.03 -0.37 11.34
N SER A 23 5.08 0.43 11.17
CA SER A 23 6.15 0.51 12.19
C SER A 23 5.76 1.29 13.45
N ASN A 24 4.67 2.08 13.42
CA ASN A 24 4.17 2.90 14.52
C ASN A 24 2.64 2.89 14.56
N ASN A 25 2.07 1.79 15.02
CA ASN A 25 0.62 1.62 15.17
C ASN A 25 -0.01 2.48 16.28
N ASN A 26 0.80 3.04 17.18
CA ASN A 26 0.32 3.91 18.26
C ASN A 26 -0.23 5.24 17.76
N ASN A 27 0.25 5.73 16.62
CA ASN A 27 -0.16 7.02 16.05
C ASN A 27 -0.68 6.92 14.62
N PHE A 28 -0.48 5.77 13.96
CA PHE A 28 -0.89 5.54 12.57
C PHE A 28 -1.66 4.24 12.46
N SER A 29 -2.77 4.24 11.74
CA SER A 29 -3.52 3.03 11.41
C SER A 29 -3.91 3.00 9.94
N ILE A 30 -4.28 1.82 9.45
CA ILE A 30 -4.75 1.61 8.08
C ILE A 30 -6.16 1.03 8.13
N ASN A 31 -7.14 1.70 7.51
CA ASN A 31 -8.52 1.22 7.36
C ASN A 31 -9.15 0.60 8.64
N GLY A 32 -8.84 1.13 9.82
CA GLY A 32 -9.35 0.59 11.09
C GLY A 32 -8.68 -0.71 11.55
N ASP A 33 -7.35 -0.81 11.36
CA ASP A 33 -6.47 -1.91 11.79
C ASP A 33 -6.62 -3.20 10.98
N GLN A 34 -6.82 -3.07 9.67
CA GLN A 34 -6.76 -4.22 8.77
C GLN A 34 -5.30 -4.57 8.42
N ASP A 35 -4.87 -5.75 8.84
CA ASP A 35 -3.53 -6.32 8.59
C ASP A 35 -3.33 -6.83 7.15
N THR A 36 -4.40 -6.83 6.35
CA THR A 36 -4.37 -7.32 4.96
C THR A 36 -5.19 -6.45 4.03
N VAL A 37 -4.72 -6.31 2.79
CA VAL A 37 -5.47 -5.68 1.70
C VAL A 37 -5.57 -6.65 0.54
N THR A 38 -6.78 -6.98 0.13
CA THR A 38 -7.04 -7.84 -1.02
C THR A 38 -7.49 -7.00 -2.21
N VAL A 39 -6.85 -7.20 -3.36
CA VAL A 39 -7.11 -6.48 -4.60
C VAL A 39 -7.51 -7.49 -5.68
N GLN A 40 -8.69 -7.28 -6.27
CA GLN A 40 -9.20 -8.13 -7.35
C GLN A 40 -8.35 -8.01 -8.62
N PRO A 41 -8.43 -8.99 -9.54
CA PRO A 41 -7.78 -8.89 -10.85
C PRO A 41 -8.10 -7.57 -11.55
N ARG A 42 -7.10 -6.99 -12.24
CA ARG A 42 -7.25 -5.79 -13.08
C ARG A 42 -7.96 -4.62 -12.38
N SER A 43 -7.77 -4.50 -11.07
CA SER A 43 -8.51 -3.57 -10.22
C SER A 43 -7.58 -2.82 -9.28
N GLN A 44 -8.12 -1.85 -8.55
CA GLN A 44 -7.41 -1.07 -7.55
C GLN A 44 -8.14 -1.11 -6.21
N ALA A 45 -7.36 -1.02 -5.13
CA ALA A 45 -7.86 -0.81 -3.78
C ALA A 45 -7.37 0.53 -3.23
N LYS A 46 -8.27 1.24 -2.57
CA LYS A 46 -7.98 2.49 -1.86
C LYS A 46 -7.80 2.20 -0.38
N ILE A 47 -6.71 2.72 0.17
CA ILE A 47 -6.30 2.49 1.55
C ILE A 47 -6.14 3.83 2.23
N ASN A 48 -6.84 4.02 3.34
CA ASN A 48 -6.72 5.21 4.15
C ASN A 48 -5.69 4.98 5.26
N VAL A 49 -4.60 5.74 5.19
CA VAL A 49 -3.66 5.90 6.29
C VAL A 49 -4.16 7.00 7.20
N ILE A 50 -4.41 6.66 8.45
CA ILE A 50 -4.99 7.56 9.45
C ILE A 50 -3.89 7.93 10.44
N PHE A 51 -3.54 9.22 10.51
CA PHE A 51 -2.68 9.75 11.57
C PHE A 51 -3.54 10.24 12.75
N ASN A 52 -3.49 9.49 13.85
CA ASN A 52 -4.21 9.73 15.08
C ASN A 52 -3.24 9.72 16.29
N PRO A 53 -2.46 10.79 16.50
CA PRO A 53 -1.52 10.84 17.60
C PRO A 53 -2.24 10.94 18.95
N SER A 54 -1.75 10.22 19.96
CA SER A 54 -2.27 10.29 21.33
C SER A 54 -1.80 11.52 22.11
N SER A 55 -0.77 12.21 21.61
CA SER A 55 -0.29 13.50 22.13
C SER A 55 0.27 14.34 20.99
N ILE A 56 -0.10 15.62 20.96
CA ILE A 56 0.57 16.62 20.14
C ILE A 56 1.75 17.09 20.98
N GLY A 57 2.95 16.56 20.74
CA GLY A 57 4.14 16.87 21.54
C GLY A 57 4.34 18.38 21.71
N ASN A 58 4.81 18.79 22.90
CA ASN A 58 5.13 20.19 23.21
C ASN A 58 6.38 20.61 22.41
N GLY A 59 6.19 21.16 21.22
CA GLY A 59 7.26 21.80 20.44
C GLY A 59 7.81 20.96 19.29
N ASN A 60 8.56 21.66 18.44
CA ASN A 60 8.99 21.29 17.09
C ASN A 60 9.96 20.08 17.02
N GLU A 61 10.17 19.38 18.14
CA GLU A 61 11.25 18.42 18.36
C GLU A 61 10.80 16.95 18.34
N GLN A 62 9.49 16.66 18.37
CA GLN A 62 8.98 15.29 18.29
C GLN A 62 8.17 15.05 17.02
N LYS A 63 8.87 14.90 15.90
CA LYS A 63 8.27 14.45 14.64
C LYS A 63 7.82 13.00 14.80
N GLN A 64 6.52 12.75 14.68
CA GLN A 64 5.99 11.40 14.59
C GLN A 64 6.08 10.89 13.16
N GLN A 65 6.65 9.71 12.98
CA GLN A 65 6.81 9.06 11.68
C GLN A 65 6.41 7.58 11.77
N SER A 66 6.03 7.02 10.63
CA SER A 66 5.74 5.60 10.46
C SER A 66 6.15 5.15 9.06
N LYS A 67 6.70 3.95 8.96
CA LYS A 67 6.89 3.25 7.70
C LYS A 67 5.74 2.27 7.52
N ILE A 68 5.10 2.33 6.36
CA ILE A 68 4.04 1.41 5.94
C ILE A 68 4.58 0.55 4.82
N SER A 69 4.48 -0.77 4.98
CA SER A 69 4.94 -1.75 3.98
C SER A 69 3.77 -2.64 3.56
N PHE A 70 3.69 -2.95 2.27
CA PHE A 70 2.75 -3.91 1.69
C PHE A 70 3.57 -5.10 1.17
N LEU A 71 3.44 -6.24 1.83
CA LEU A 71 4.17 -7.46 1.52
C LEU A 71 3.28 -8.40 0.73
N ASN A 72 3.81 -9.03 -0.30
CA ASN A 72 3.10 -9.98 -1.13
C ASN A 72 4.08 -11.09 -1.52
N ASP A 73 3.66 -12.34 -1.39
CA ASP A 73 4.52 -13.50 -1.68
C ASP A 73 4.53 -13.89 -3.16
N LYS A 74 3.67 -13.28 -4.00
CA LYS A 74 3.48 -13.62 -5.43
C LYS A 74 4.39 -12.84 -6.41
N ILE A 75 5.56 -12.36 -6.00
CA ILE A 75 6.38 -11.43 -6.81
C ILE A 75 7.21 -12.09 -7.94
N GLU A 76 6.90 -13.32 -8.38
CA GLU A 76 7.74 -14.07 -9.34
C GLU A 76 7.25 -14.14 -10.79
N GLN A 77 6.32 -13.26 -11.24
CA GLN A 77 5.98 -13.19 -12.67
C GLN A 77 5.94 -11.75 -13.17
N THR A 78 7.12 -11.13 -13.29
CA THR A 78 7.32 -10.02 -14.22
C THR A 78 6.82 -10.43 -15.61
N GLN A 79 5.72 -9.85 -16.04
CA GLN A 79 5.24 -9.93 -17.42
C GLN A 79 6.37 -9.45 -18.35
N SER A 80 6.97 -10.38 -19.09
CA SER A 80 7.73 -10.06 -20.29
C SER A 80 6.86 -9.18 -21.18
N ALA A 81 7.27 -7.94 -21.43
CA ALA A 81 6.57 -7.06 -22.35
C ALA A 81 6.35 -7.77 -23.71
N PRO A 82 5.18 -7.65 -24.37
CA PRO A 82 5.04 -8.15 -25.72
C PRO A 82 6.05 -7.41 -26.62
N GLN A 83 7.01 -8.15 -27.17
CA GLN A 83 7.89 -7.63 -28.21
C GLN A 83 7.02 -7.28 -29.42
N SER A 84 6.92 -5.98 -29.70
CA SER A 84 6.41 -5.50 -30.98
C SER A 84 7.28 -6.06 -32.10
N THR A 85 6.78 -7.07 -32.81
CA THR A 85 7.31 -7.42 -34.13
C THR A 85 6.93 -6.31 -35.10
N GLU A 86 7.87 -5.38 -35.30
CA GLU A 86 7.84 -4.45 -36.42
C GLU A 86 8.06 -5.25 -37.71
N LYS A 87 6.99 -5.40 -38.50
CA LYS A 87 7.04 -5.98 -39.85
C LYS A 87 7.64 -4.93 -40.78
N VAL A 88 8.95 -5.02 -41.04
CA VAL A 88 9.59 -4.24 -42.11
C VAL A 88 9.36 -4.96 -43.44
N THR A 89 8.80 -4.20 -44.37
CA THR A 89 8.48 -4.51 -45.76
C THR A 89 9.71 -4.88 -46.59
#